data_AF-A0A2W5T941-F1
#
_entry.id   AF-A0A2W5T941-F1
#
_cell.length_a   1.000
_cell.length_b   1.000
_cell.length_c   1.000
_cell.angle_alpha   90.00
_cell.angle_beta   90.00
_cell.angle_gamma   90.00
#
_symmetry.space_group_name_H-M   'P 1'
#
loop_
_entity.id
_entity.type
_entity.pdbx_description
1 polymer ?
#
loop_
_entity_poly.entity_id
_entity_poly.type
_entity_poly.pdbx_seq_one_letter_code
_entity_poly.pdbx_strand_id
1 'polypeptide(L)'
;MRRCALVLFAATACGPEQPAAPEDGGSDVSTFDGGPDAGNGVVDAGAPTGCPRVSERVGWSAALATQFHGVAGRVTMTDACTLTVTGFSYDGQGIDVRLTGAAAGQGFARGVALGPQLFRPRQPWVNETLVIPLPADVSLEQLDAVSVWCIAASVDFGSGTFSRDSLNRARTAAPRPAVRCAPHSPVER
;
A
#
# COMPACT_ATOMS: atom_id res chain seq x y z
N MET A 1 54.73 -28.89 41.47
CA MET A 1 53.65 -29.54 42.24
C MET A 1 52.46 -28.58 42.33
N ARG A 2 51.24 -29.10 42.15
CA ARG A 2 49.91 -28.44 42.27
C ARG A 2 49.49 -27.57 41.08
N ARG A 3 48.28 -27.65 40.50
CA ARG A 3 47.14 -28.59 40.54
C ARG A 3 46.31 -28.28 39.28
N CYS A 4 45.70 -29.30 38.67
CA CYS A 4 44.79 -29.18 37.53
C CYS A 4 43.58 -28.29 37.82
N ALA A 5 43.10 -27.56 36.81
CA ALA A 5 41.70 -27.15 36.68
C ALA A 5 41.34 -27.08 35.19
N LEU A 6 40.84 -28.19 34.66
CA LEU A 6 40.22 -28.27 33.34
C LEU A 6 38.75 -27.84 33.52
N VAL A 7 38.38 -26.68 32.99
CA VAL A 7 37.00 -26.20 33.02
C VAL A 7 36.32 -26.65 31.73
N LEU A 8 35.52 -27.71 31.82
CA LEU A 8 34.63 -28.16 30.76
C LEU A 8 33.40 -27.24 30.76
N PHE A 9 33.20 -26.49 29.67
CA PHE A 9 31.93 -25.81 29.44
C PHE A 9 30.97 -26.79 28.75
N ALA A 10 30.00 -27.31 29.50
CA ALA A 10 28.82 -27.95 28.93
C ALA A 10 27.88 -26.84 28.43
N ALA A 11 27.72 -26.74 27.11
CA ALA A 11 26.68 -25.91 26.51
C ALA A 11 25.35 -26.65 26.60
N THR A 12 24.55 -26.32 27.63
CA THR A 12 23.13 -26.66 27.68
C THR A 12 22.39 -25.78 26.68
N ALA A 13 22.08 -26.32 25.50
CA ALA A 13 21.10 -25.69 24.61
C ALA A 13 19.70 -26.00 25.14
N CYS A 14 19.10 -25.00 25.79
CA CYS A 14 17.69 -24.96 26.11
C CYS A 14 16.90 -24.84 24.80
N GLY A 15 15.98 -25.76 24.52
CA GLY A 15 15.11 -25.69 23.36
C GLY A 15 14.08 -24.55 23.50
N PRO A 16 13.57 -24.00 22.39
CA PRO A 16 12.40 -23.13 22.46
C PRO A 16 11.14 -23.99 22.71
N GLU A 17 10.66 -23.94 23.94
CA GLU A 17 9.31 -24.28 24.36
C GLU A 17 8.33 -23.43 23.53
N GLN A 18 7.47 -24.07 22.73
CA GLN A 18 6.40 -23.39 21.98
C GLN A 18 5.22 -23.15 22.93
N PRO A 19 4.83 -21.90 23.22
CA PRO A 19 3.59 -21.65 23.95
C PRO A 19 2.38 -22.04 23.10
N ALA A 20 1.47 -22.78 23.72
CA ALA A 20 0.18 -23.15 23.19
C ALA A 20 -0.60 -21.91 22.73
N ALA A 21 -1.26 -22.02 21.57
CA ALA A 21 -2.23 -21.04 21.11
C ALA A 21 -3.43 -20.99 22.07
N PRO A 22 -4.02 -19.81 22.32
CA PRO A 22 -5.29 -19.72 23.01
C PRO A 22 -6.44 -20.21 22.11
N GLU A 23 -7.19 -21.16 22.65
CA GLU A 23 -8.54 -21.51 22.23
C GLU A 23 -9.50 -20.46 22.84
N ASP A 24 -10.07 -19.59 22.01
CA ASP A 24 -11.27 -18.78 22.34
C ASP A 24 -12.20 -18.93 21.12
N GLY A 25 -13.35 -19.59 21.25
CA GLY A 25 -14.56 -19.01 21.84
C GLY A 25 -15.19 -18.10 20.77
N GLY A 26 -16.06 -18.58 19.88
CA GLY A 26 -17.39 -19.07 20.23
C GLY A 26 -18.34 -17.88 20.38
N SER A 27 -18.75 -17.25 19.27
CA SER A 27 -19.86 -16.31 19.25
C SER A 27 -20.85 -16.58 18.10
N ASP A 28 -22.03 -17.03 18.52
CA ASP A 28 -23.37 -16.72 18.00
C ASP A 28 -23.57 -16.63 16.48
N VAL A 29 -23.81 -17.79 15.85
CA VAL A 29 -24.64 -17.86 14.65
C VAL A 29 -26.08 -18.07 15.12
N SER A 30 -26.88 -17.01 15.09
CA SER A 30 -28.33 -17.12 15.25
C SER A 30 -28.92 -17.78 14.00
N THR A 31 -29.42 -19.00 14.19
CA THR A 31 -30.33 -19.69 13.27
C THR A 31 -31.55 -18.82 13.02
N PHE A 32 -31.70 -18.29 11.81
CA PHE A 32 -32.96 -17.78 11.32
C PHE A 32 -33.61 -18.87 10.46
N ASP A 33 -34.59 -19.54 11.04
CA ASP A 33 -35.47 -20.51 10.37
C ASP A 33 -36.60 -19.72 9.70
N GLY A 34 -36.72 -19.79 8.36
CA GLY A 34 -37.88 -19.23 7.66
C GLY A 34 -37.75 -18.89 6.17
N GLY A 35 -37.70 -19.90 5.31
CA GLY A 35 -38.51 -19.94 4.06
C GLY A 35 -37.94 -19.39 2.74
N PRO A 36 -38.30 -19.98 1.58
CA PRO A 36 -37.59 -19.82 0.32
C PRO A 36 -38.17 -18.73 -0.59
N ASP A 37 -37.31 -17.91 -1.20
CA ASP A 37 -37.17 -17.76 -2.67
C ASP A 37 -36.55 -16.41 -3.09
N ALA A 38 -35.46 -16.54 -3.87
CA ALA A 38 -34.97 -15.69 -4.97
C ALA A 38 -34.71 -14.18 -4.73
N GLY A 39 -33.44 -13.84 -4.49
CA GLY A 39 -32.90 -12.50 -4.75
C GLY A 39 -31.48 -12.33 -4.22
N ASN A 40 -30.48 -12.57 -5.06
CA ASN A 40 -29.06 -12.47 -4.70
C ASN A 40 -28.70 -10.99 -4.44
N GLY A 41 -28.53 -10.62 -3.17
CA GLY A 41 -28.17 -9.26 -2.76
C GLY A 41 -27.78 -9.19 -1.29
N VAL A 42 -26.51 -9.47 -0.99
CA VAL A 42 -25.94 -9.28 0.35
C VAL A 42 -25.83 -7.77 0.62
N VAL A 43 -26.84 -7.21 1.27
CA VAL A 43 -26.84 -5.84 1.78
C VAL A 43 -26.45 -5.82 3.27
N ASP A 44 -25.18 -6.06 3.62
CA ASP A 44 -24.77 -5.79 5.00
C ASP A 44 -24.68 -4.28 5.28
N ALA A 45 -25.25 -3.87 6.41
CA ALA A 45 -25.10 -2.56 6.98
C ALA A 45 -23.61 -2.29 7.30
N GLY A 46 -22.97 -1.35 6.60
CA GLY A 46 -21.64 -0.87 6.99
C GLY A 46 -20.77 -0.23 5.90
N ALA A 47 -21.05 -0.45 4.61
CA ALA A 47 -20.36 0.27 3.54
C ALA A 47 -21.02 1.64 3.32
N PRO A 48 -20.27 2.75 3.12
CA PRO A 48 -20.85 3.99 2.65
C PRO A 48 -21.59 3.71 1.35
N THR A 49 -22.84 4.18 1.25
CA THR A 49 -23.73 3.97 0.10
C THR A 49 -23.00 4.39 -1.18
N GLY A 50 -22.51 3.42 -1.97
CA GLY A 50 -21.75 3.66 -3.21
C GLY A 50 -20.45 2.87 -3.34
N CYS A 51 -19.86 2.40 -2.23
CA CYS A 51 -18.68 1.54 -2.29
C CYS A 51 -19.07 0.05 -2.40
N PRO A 52 -18.72 -0.66 -3.49
CA PRO A 52 -18.95 -2.11 -3.54
C PRO A 52 -18.07 -2.83 -2.51
N ARG A 53 -18.48 -4.01 -2.03
CA ARG A 53 -17.66 -4.78 -1.07
C ARG A 53 -16.38 -5.33 -1.67
N VAL A 54 -16.39 -5.63 -2.96
CA VAL A 54 -15.30 -6.30 -3.67
C VAL A 54 -15.09 -5.66 -5.03
N SER A 55 -13.84 -5.65 -5.50
CA SER A 55 -13.46 -5.28 -6.86
C SER A 55 -12.29 -6.16 -7.30
N GLU A 56 -12.28 -6.59 -8.56
CA GLU A 56 -11.17 -7.36 -9.14
C GLU A 56 -9.89 -6.51 -9.28
N ARG A 57 -10.03 -5.19 -9.16
CA ARG A 57 -8.93 -4.23 -9.23
C ARG A 57 -8.19 -4.02 -7.92
N VAL A 58 -8.68 -4.59 -6.82
CA VAL A 58 -7.91 -4.61 -5.57
C VAL A 58 -6.53 -5.24 -5.82
N GLY A 59 -5.49 -4.56 -5.36
CA GLY A 59 -4.09 -4.91 -5.59
C GLY A 59 -3.48 -4.35 -6.88
N TRP A 60 -4.23 -3.72 -7.78
CA TRP A 60 -3.59 -2.99 -8.88
C TRP A 60 -2.81 -1.80 -8.34
N SER A 61 -1.68 -1.47 -8.96
CA SER A 61 -0.91 -0.29 -8.56
C SER A 61 -0.24 0.42 -9.73
N ALA A 62 0.02 1.70 -9.52
CA ALA A 62 0.71 2.62 -10.41
C ALA A 62 1.90 3.24 -9.67
N ALA A 63 3.09 3.15 -10.25
CA ALA A 63 4.24 3.93 -9.79
C ALA A 63 4.19 5.31 -10.46
N LEU A 64 4.33 6.38 -9.67
CA LEU A 64 4.32 7.74 -10.20
C LEU A 64 5.68 8.05 -10.85
N ALA A 65 5.66 8.32 -12.15
CA ALA A 65 6.81 8.87 -12.86
C ALA A 65 6.84 10.39 -12.64
N THR A 66 7.95 10.88 -12.08
CA THR A 66 8.13 12.31 -11.79
C THR A 66 8.17 13.13 -13.07
N GLN A 67 7.43 14.24 -13.09
CA GLN A 67 7.51 15.25 -14.16
C GLN A 67 7.94 16.60 -13.60
N PHE A 68 7.28 17.05 -12.52
CA PHE A 68 7.57 18.30 -11.83
C PHE A 68 7.48 18.10 -10.31
N HIS A 69 8.00 19.07 -9.56
CA HIS A 69 7.81 19.17 -8.10
C HIS A 69 8.26 17.96 -7.28
N GLY A 70 9.12 17.11 -7.85
CA GLY A 70 9.67 15.93 -7.17
C GLY A 70 8.62 14.89 -6.79
N VAL A 71 7.49 14.82 -7.51
CA VAL A 71 6.44 13.82 -7.25
C VAL A 71 7.01 12.41 -7.37
N ALA A 72 6.90 11.63 -6.30
CA ALA A 72 7.24 10.22 -6.26
C ALA A 72 6.25 9.46 -5.36
N GLY A 73 6.17 8.15 -5.57
CA GLY A 73 5.36 7.25 -4.76
C GLY A 73 4.70 6.15 -5.57
N ARG A 74 3.97 5.27 -4.89
CA ARG A 74 3.17 4.21 -5.50
C ARG A 74 1.72 4.31 -5.02
N VAL A 75 0.81 4.45 -5.96
CA VAL A 75 -0.64 4.41 -5.72
C VAL A 75 -1.11 2.96 -5.85
N THR A 76 -1.78 2.44 -4.84
CA THR A 76 -2.31 1.07 -4.79
C THR A 76 -3.80 1.10 -4.50
N MET A 77 -4.56 0.25 -5.19
CA MET A 77 -5.98 0.02 -4.93
C MET A 77 -6.09 -0.97 -3.77
N THR A 78 -6.30 -0.47 -2.55
CA THR A 78 -6.17 -1.25 -1.31
C THR A 78 -7.44 -2.03 -0.98
N ASP A 79 -8.59 -1.42 -1.25
CA ASP A 79 -9.91 -2.05 -1.22
C ASP A 79 -10.79 -1.42 -2.30
N ALA A 80 -12.06 -1.81 -2.37
CA ALA A 80 -12.98 -1.42 -3.43
C ALA A 80 -13.28 0.09 -3.54
N CYS A 81 -12.94 0.89 -2.54
CA CYS A 81 -13.12 2.35 -2.57
C CYS A 81 -11.97 3.14 -1.94
N THR A 82 -10.79 2.53 -1.76
CA THR A 82 -9.65 3.21 -1.15
C THR A 82 -8.41 3.05 -2.00
N LEU A 83 -7.75 4.18 -2.25
CA LEU A 83 -6.38 4.22 -2.76
C LEU A 83 -5.42 4.50 -1.61
N THR A 84 -4.31 3.78 -1.57
CA THR A 84 -3.18 4.10 -0.69
C THR A 84 -2.00 4.54 -1.53
N VAL A 85 -1.43 5.70 -1.22
CA VAL A 85 -0.19 6.19 -1.80
C VAL A 85 0.94 5.95 -0.80
N THR A 86 1.91 5.10 -1.13
CA THR A 86 3.07 4.83 -0.28
C THR A 86 4.33 5.49 -0.84
N GLY A 87 5.22 5.90 0.07
CA GLY A 87 6.47 6.60 -0.28
C GLY A 87 6.23 7.93 -0.97
N PHE A 88 5.13 8.60 -0.63
CA PHE A 88 4.72 9.84 -1.28
C PHE A 88 5.69 10.96 -0.95
N SER A 89 6.31 11.52 -1.99
CA SER A 89 7.16 12.70 -1.88
C SER A 89 6.73 13.73 -2.92
N TYR A 90 6.70 15.00 -2.52
CA TYR A 90 6.28 16.14 -3.34
C TYR A 90 6.60 17.42 -2.56
N ASP A 91 7.17 18.43 -3.22
CA ASP A 91 7.61 19.68 -2.57
C ASP A 91 6.47 20.52 -1.96
N GLY A 92 5.20 20.20 -2.25
CA GLY A 92 4.02 20.87 -1.72
C GLY A 92 3.60 22.12 -2.49
N GLN A 93 4.27 22.45 -3.61
CA GLN A 93 4.07 23.67 -4.40
C GLN A 93 3.10 23.47 -5.58
N GLY A 94 2.24 24.45 -5.82
CA GLY A 94 1.27 24.43 -6.92
C GLY A 94 0.14 25.40 -6.64
N ILE A 95 -0.96 25.29 -7.37
CA ILE A 95 -2.14 26.17 -7.20
C ILE A 95 -3.33 25.36 -6.69
N ASP A 96 -3.77 24.37 -7.46
CA ASP A 96 -4.81 23.40 -7.08
C ASP A 96 -4.35 22.00 -7.46
N VAL A 97 -3.68 21.31 -6.54
CA VAL A 97 -3.00 20.03 -6.79
C VAL A 97 -3.76 18.91 -6.11
N ARG A 98 -4.27 17.95 -6.88
CA ARG A 98 -5.03 16.82 -6.35
C ARG A 98 -4.50 15.51 -6.92
N LEU A 99 -4.77 14.42 -6.22
CA LEU A 99 -4.71 13.11 -6.84
C LEU A 99 -5.88 12.99 -7.81
N THR A 100 -5.60 12.78 -9.10
CA THR A 100 -6.59 12.77 -10.17
C THR A 100 -6.51 11.47 -10.94
N GLY A 101 -7.65 10.80 -11.08
CA GLY A 101 -7.79 9.57 -11.85
C GLY A 101 -8.33 9.85 -13.25
N ALA A 102 -7.97 9.00 -14.22
CA ALA A 102 -8.48 9.09 -15.59
C ALA A 102 -8.76 7.69 -16.16
N ALA A 103 -9.79 7.58 -16.99
CA ALA A 103 -10.08 6.39 -17.78
C ALA A 103 -9.09 6.21 -18.95
N ALA A 104 -9.02 5.00 -19.51
CA ALA A 104 -8.13 4.72 -20.64
C ALA A 104 -8.36 5.68 -21.81
N GLY A 105 -7.25 6.21 -22.34
CA GLY A 105 -7.26 7.18 -23.45
C GLY A 105 -7.78 8.57 -23.08
N GLN A 106 -8.29 8.79 -21.86
CA GLN A 106 -8.58 10.11 -21.35
C GLN A 106 -7.33 10.71 -20.71
N GLY A 107 -7.04 11.98 -21.02
CA GLY A 107 -6.02 12.75 -20.30
C GLY A 107 -6.55 13.27 -18.95
N PHE A 108 -5.64 13.61 -18.04
CA PHE A 108 -5.99 14.11 -16.69
C PHE A 108 -6.73 15.45 -16.68
N ALA A 109 -6.68 16.24 -17.77
CA ALA A 109 -7.51 17.44 -17.94
C ALA A 109 -9.02 17.14 -17.93
N ARG A 110 -9.42 15.90 -18.22
CA ARG A 110 -10.82 15.40 -18.08
C ARG A 110 -10.95 14.35 -16.97
N GLY A 111 -9.94 14.24 -16.11
CA GLY A 111 -9.93 13.30 -15.01
C GLY A 111 -10.83 13.75 -13.85
N VAL A 112 -10.98 12.87 -12.87
CA VAL A 112 -11.74 13.12 -11.65
C VAL A 112 -10.80 13.28 -10.46
N ALA A 113 -11.03 14.30 -9.63
CA ALA A 113 -10.29 14.48 -8.39
C ALA A 113 -10.73 13.41 -7.38
N LEU A 114 -9.76 12.64 -6.88
CA LEU A 114 -10.00 11.47 -6.04
C LEU A 114 -9.92 11.77 -4.55
N GLY A 115 -9.34 12.91 -4.17
CA GLY A 115 -9.03 13.22 -2.78
C GLY A 115 -8.85 14.71 -2.53
N PRO A 116 -8.39 15.06 -1.32
CA PRO A 116 -8.22 16.45 -0.92
C PRO A 116 -7.09 17.15 -1.68
N GLN A 117 -7.02 18.46 -1.46
CA GLN A 117 -5.91 19.31 -1.90
C GLN A 117 -4.59 18.83 -1.28
N LEU A 118 -3.53 18.76 -2.10
CA LEU A 118 -2.18 18.34 -1.70
C LEU A 118 -1.21 19.53 -1.54
N PHE A 119 -1.63 20.75 -1.85
CA PHE A 119 -0.85 21.98 -1.65
C PHE A 119 -0.46 22.18 -0.18
N ARG A 120 0.85 22.17 0.10
CA ARG A 120 1.48 22.40 1.42
C ARG A 120 2.84 23.11 1.25
N PRO A 121 2.86 24.40 0.89
CA PRO A 121 4.10 25.10 0.45
C PRO A 121 5.17 25.26 1.55
N ARG A 122 4.79 25.04 2.82
CA ARG A 122 5.70 25.13 3.98
C ARG A 122 6.04 23.78 4.59
N GLN A 123 5.40 22.70 4.13
CA GLN A 123 5.56 21.36 4.66
C GLN A 123 5.52 20.36 3.51
N PRO A 124 6.68 20.14 2.86
CA PRO A 124 6.80 19.13 1.81
C PRO A 124 6.32 17.77 2.29
N TRP A 125 5.80 16.98 1.38
CA TRP A 125 5.54 15.56 1.61
C TRP A 125 6.87 14.82 1.47
N VAL A 126 7.26 14.06 2.50
CA VAL A 126 8.55 13.35 2.52
C VAL A 126 8.33 11.90 2.93
N ASN A 127 8.31 11.02 1.93
CA ASN A 127 8.12 9.57 2.11
C ASN A 127 6.89 9.22 2.98
N GLU A 128 5.80 9.97 2.81
CA GLU A 128 4.58 9.81 3.59
C GLU A 128 3.68 8.70 3.01
N THR A 129 2.69 8.27 3.80
CA THR A 129 1.62 7.38 3.34
C THR A 129 0.29 8.11 3.37
N LEU A 130 -0.41 8.15 2.24
CA LEU A 130 -1.73 8.75 2.11
C LEU A 130 -2.77 7.66 1.95
N VAL A 131 -3.90 7.79 2.66
CA VAL A 131 -5.07 6.94 2.49
C VAL A 131 -6.17 7.83 1.92
N ILE A 132 -6.57 7.54 0.69
CA ILE A 132 -7.48 8.37 -0.11
C ILE A 132 -8.76 7.55 -0.35
N PRO A 133 -9.83 7.81 0.43
CA PRO A 133 -11.15 7.25 0.12
C PRO A 133 -11.66 7.89 -1.17
N LEU A 134 -12.20 7.06 -2.08
CA LEU A 134 -12.75 7.52 -3.33
C LEU A 134 -14.07 8.29 -3.11
N PRO A 135 -14.37 9.28 -3.96
CA PRO A 135 -15.70 9.87 -4.03
C PRO A 135 -16.77 8.80 -4.26
N ALA A 136 -17.97 9.02 -3.72
CA ALA A 136 -19.05 8.01 -3.73
C ALA A 136 -19.51 7.58 -5.14
N ASP A 137 -19.29 8.42 -6.14
CA ASP A 137 -19.64 8.21 -7.55
C ASP A 137 -18.47 7.70 -8.42
N VAL A 138 -17.30 7.46 -7.82
CA VAL A 138 -16.11 6.97 -8.52
C VAL A 138 -15.84 5.51 -8.17
N SER A 139 -15.78 4.67 -9.20
CA SER A 139 -15.40 3.26 -9.10
C SER A 139 -13.96 3.03 -9.55
N LEU A 140 -13.26 2.06 -8.93
CA LEU A 140 -11.93 1.63 -9.38
C LEU A 140 -11.90 1.17 -10.85
N GLU A 141 -13.02 0.64 -11.34
CA GLU A 141 -13.15 0.15 -12.72
C GLU A 141 -13.07 1.27 -13.77
N GLN A 142 -13.25 2.53 -13.35
CA GLN A 142 -13.17 3.70 -14.22
C GLN A 142 -11.75 4.30 -14.28
N LEU A 143 -10.81 3.81 -13.47
CA LEU A 143 -9.52 4.46 -13.23
C LEU A 143 -8.35 3.70 -13.84
N ASP A 144 -7.97 3.99 -15.08
CA ASP A 144 -6.81 3.33 -15.71
C ASP A 144 -5.48 4.01 -15.41
N ALA A 145 -5.49 5.31 -15.14
CA ALA A 145 -4.31 6.08 -14.78
C ALA A 145 -4.59 7.03 -13.61
N VAL A 146 -3.51 7.44 -12.95
CA VAL A 146 -3.53 8.39 -11.83
C VAL A 146 -2.38 9.39 -11.95
N SER A 147 -2.63 10.63 -11.57
CA SER A 147 -1.66 11.73 -11.55
C SER A 147 -1.78 12.54 -10.27
N VAL A 148 -0.65 13.08 -9.80
CA VAL A 148 -0.65 14.32 -9.02
C VAL A 148 -0.80 15.46 -10.01
N TRP A 149 -2.03 15.94 -10.16
CA TRP A 149 -2.42 16.87 -11.22
C TRP A 149 -2.71 18.24 -10.65
N CYS A 150 -2.13 19.29 -11.25
CA CYS A 150 -2.48 20.66 -10.96
C CYS A 150 -3.64 21.10 -11.85
N ILE A 151 -4.85 21.13 -11.30
CA ILE A 151 -6.09 21.44 -12.02
C ILE A 151 -6.05 22.86 -12.61
N ALA A 152 -5.69 23.84 -11.79
CA ALA A 152 -5.68 25.25 -12.20
C ALA A 152 -4.65 25.55 -13.31
N ALA A 153 -3.52 24.85 -13.32
CA ALA A 153 -2.48 25.01 -14.35
C ALA A 153 -2.67 24.06 -15.55
N SER A 154 -3.50 23.03 -15.39
CA SER A 154 -3.59 21.91 -16.34
C SER A 154 -2.24 21.24 -16.62
N VAL A 155 -1.49 20.92 -15.57
CA VAL A 155 -0.15 20.32 -15.65
C VAL A 155 -0.06 19.04 -14.80
N ASP A 156 0.57 18.01 -15.36
CA ASP A 156 0.89 16.75 -14.69
C ASP A 156 2.20 16.90 -13.92
N PHE A 157 2.17 16.75 -12.59
CA PHE A 157 3.39 16.78 -11.78
C PHE A 157 4.02 15.39 -11.67
N GLY A 158 3.24 14.33 -11.88
CA GLY A 158 3.73 12.98 -11.98
C GLY A 158 2.58 11.99 -12.02
N SER A 159 2.69 10.99 -12.89
CA SER A 159 1.59 10.08 -13.19
C SER A 159 2.05 8.65 -13.43
N GLY A 160 1.09 7.73 -13.40
CA GLY A 160 1.30 6.33 -13.71
C GLY A 160 0.01 5.63 -14.12
N THR A 161 0.17 4.48 -14.78
CA THR A 161 -0.94 3.62 -15.20
C THR A 161 -1.07 2.45 -14.24
N PHE A 162 -2.31 2.11 -13.86
CA PHE A 162 -2.57 0.96 -13.00
C PHE A 162 -2.33 -0.35 -13.76
N SER A 163 -1.66 -1.30 -13.10
CA SER A 163 -1.54 -2.67 -13.59
C SER A 163 -1.42 -3.67 -12.43
N ARG A 164 -1.75 -4.94 -12.68
CA ARG A 164 -1.51 -6.05 -11.72
C ARG A 164 -0.02 -6.37 -11.56
N ASP A 165 0.75 -6.24 -12.62
CA ASP A 165 2.17 -6.63 -12.65
C ASP A 165 3.05 -5.81 -11.70
N SER A 166 2.58 -4.63 -11.33
CA SER A 166 3.23 -3.75 -10.37
C SER A 166 3.45 -4.41 -8.99
N LEU A 167 2.52 -5.26 -8.52
CA LEU A 167 2.72 -6.04 -7.29
C LEU A 167 3.54 -7.31 -7.55
N ASN A 168 3.36 -7.95 -8.72
CA ASN A 168 4.10 -9.16 -9.05
C ASN A 168 5.62 -8.88 -9.14
N ARG A 169 6.02 -7.74 -9.74
CA ARG A 169 7.43 -7.31 -9.77
C ARG A 169 8.02 -7.01 -8.40
N ALA A 170 7.25 -6.45 -7.47
CA ALA A 170 7.70 -6.25 -6.09
C ALA A 170 7.85 -7.59 -5.34
N ARG A 171 7.04 -8.59 -5.68
CA ARG A 171 7.10 -9.94 -5.12
C ARG A 171 8.22 -10.80 -5.74
N THR A 172 8.60 -10.55 -7.00
CA THR A 172 9.72 -11.21 -7.70
C THR A 172 11.06 -10.49 -7.52
N ALA A 173 11.08 -9.26 -7.00
CA ALA A 173 12.32 -8.59 -6.62
C ALA A 173 12.96 -9.36 -5.44
N ALA A 174 13.84 -10.30 -5.77
CA ALA A 174 14.60 -11.06 -4.79
C ALA A 174 15.30 -10.09 -3.83
N PRO A 175 15.37 -10.39 -2.52
CA PRO A 175 16.15 -9.58 -1.60
C PRO A 175 17.56 -9.43 -2.14
N ARG A 176 18.08 -8.19 -2.16
CA ARG A 176 19.47 -7.93 -2.54
C ARG A 176 20.35 -8.90 -1.75
N PRO A 177 21.26 -9.67 -2.38
CA PRO A 177 22.13 -10.56 -1.64
C PRO A 177 22.85 -9.73 -0.57
N ALA A 178 22.75 -10.15 0.68
CA ALA A 178 23.46 -9.50 1.77
C ALA A 178 24.95 -9.51 1.42
N VAL A 179 25.52 -8.33 1.23
CA VAL A 179 26.97 -8.17 1.06
C VAL A 179 27.58 -8.60 2.38
N ARG A 180 28.12 -9.83 2.43
CA ARG A 180 28.89 -10.28 3.60
C ARG A 180 30.13 -9.41 3.69
N CYS A 181 30.29 -8.71 4.81
CA CYS A 181 31.57 -8.09 5.14
C CYS A 181 32.64 -9.19 5.15
N ALA A 182 33.67 -9.05 4.32
CA ALA A 182 34.84 -9.93 4.37
C ALA A 182 35.58 -9.67 5.70
N PRO A 183 36.04 -10.72 6.41
CA PRO A 183 36.89 -10.53 7.57
C PRO A 183 38.22 -9.91 7.11
N HIS A 184 38.62 -8.83 7.77
CA HIS A 184 39.92 -8.21 7.58
C HIS A 184 41.00 -9.19 8.03
N SER A 185 41.98 -9.47 7.16
CA SER A 185 43.15 -10.25 7.54
C SER A 185 43.97 -9.49 8.59
N PRO A 186 44.38 -10.13 9.70
CA PRO A 186 45.35 -9.52 10.60
C PRO A 186 46.69 -9.36 9.86
N VAL A 187 47.25 -8.15 9.90
CA VAL A 187 48.65 -7.91 9.54
C VAL A 187 49.50 -8.47 10.67
N GLU A 188 50.22 -9.56 10.43
CA GLU A 188 51.24 -10.05 11.36
C GLU A 188 52.46 -9.10 11.33
N ARG A 189 52.99 -8.78 12.51
CA ARG A 189 54.26 -8.06 12.72
C ARG A 189 55.32 -9.03 13.24
#